data_AF-A0A7J6C375-F1
#
_entry.id   AF-A0A7J6C375-F1
#
_cell.length_a   1.000
_cell.length_b   1.000
_cell.length_c   1.000
_cell.angle_alpha   90.00
_cell.angle_beta   90.00
_cell.angle_gamma   90.00
#
_symmetry.space_group_name_H-M   'P 1'
#
loop_
_entity.id
_entity.type
_entity.pdbx_description
1 polymer ?
#
loop_
_entity_poly.entity_id
_entity_poly.type
_entity_poly.pdbx_seq_one_letter_code
_entity_poly.pdbx_strand_id
1 'polypeptide(L)'
;MDDRIRFYFDQGLTQTEIALCLSVIDNLHISVRHLRRRLSGLQLYRRRQYSDPERVVNFIASQLEGQGRLHGYRMMHERCCLNDLRLTRAMVREIQIQIRLQEFLREDSTGTVHGPCVFQGTSQANQRLESWWGIYRRQNTDYWMDMFKELQSTGDFTGDATDKGLIQFCFLSIIQEELDTVVNMWNNHRIRRSNGCDLQHGKPFLMYNLPELYQTKDFLNPVDAERLDVIVHENVCLWKSEIPCDHDLYDLCVLVMEENNLQPSAAATEALRLYKNIRPLVRELVGSLCHQSPALDSMSQNPPRLTPDLSHDHHHLEF
;
A
#
# COMPACT_ATOMS: atom_id res chain seq x y z
N MET A 1 21.16 30.01 -9.13
CA MET A 1 21.20 28.73 -8.37
C MET A 1 19.79 28.18 -8.18
N ASP A 2 18.87 28.95 -7.57
CA ASP A 2 17.50 28.48 -7.31
C ASP A 2 16.71 28.13 -8.59
N ASP A 3 16.92 28.84 -9.71
CA ASP A 3 16.28 28.52 -11.00
C ASP A 3 16.77 27.21 -11.63
N ARG A 4 18.06 26.89 -11.48
CA ARG A 4 18.62 25.59 -11.91
C ARG A 4 18.12 24.46 -11.03
N ILE A 5 18.01 24.70 -9.72
CA ILE A 5 17.40 23.74 -8.77
C ILE A 5 15.94 23.45 -9.18
N ARG A 6 15.14 24.47 -9.50
CA ARG A 6 13.77 24.30 -10.02
C ARG A 6 13.74 23.50 -11.31
N PHE A 7 14.56 23.86 -12.28
CA PHE A 7 14.64 23.17 -13.56
C PHE A 7 14.92 21.67 -13.38
N TYR A 8 15.96 21.29 -12.64
CA TYR A 8 16.28 19.88 -12.41
C TYR A 8 15.25 19.16 -11.54
N PHE A 9 14.63 19.87 -10.60
CA PHE A 9 13.54 19.33 -9.78
C PHE A 9 12.30 19.01 -10.63
N ASP A 10 11.95 19.88 -11.58
CA ASP A 10 10.81 19.69 -12.49
C ASP A 10 11.08 18.57 -13.53
N GLN A 11 12.34 18.29 -13.85
CA GLN A 11 12.75 17.11 -14.63
C GLN A 11 12.69 15.80 -13.82
N GLY A 12 12.28 15.84 -12.54
CA GLY A 12 12.08 14.66 -11.70
C GLY A 12 13.35 14.05 -11.10
N LEU A 13 14.52 14.66 -11.30
CA LEU A 13 15.82 14.16 -10.84
C LEU A 13 15.89 14.01 -9.31
N THR A 14 16.59 13.00 -8.79
CA THR A 14 16.83 12.76 -7.35
C THR A 14 17.62 13.89 -6.66
N GLN A 15 17.56 14.04 -5.33
CA GLN A 15 18.32 15.13 -4.67
C GLN A 15 19.83 14.97 -4.87
N THR A 16 20.28 13.72 -4.91
CA THR A 16 21.63 13.32 -5.28
C THR A 16 21.95 13.63 -6.74
N GLU A 17 21.05 13.31 -7.69
CA GLU A 17 21.21 13.68 -9.10
C GLU A 17 21.22 15.20 -9.33
N ILE A 18 20.34 15.95 -8.65
CA ILE A 18 20.31 17.41 -8.70
C ILE A 18 21.63 17.97 -8.18
N ALA A 19 22.15 17.46 -7.05
CA ALA A 19 23.45 17.89 -6.52
C ALA A 19 24.60 17.56 -7.49
N LEU A 20 24.57 16.39 -8.14
CA LEU A 20 25.54 15.99 -9.16
C LEU A 20 25.46 16.87 -10.41
N CYS A 21 24.26 17.14 -10.94
CA CYS A 21 24.04 18.00 -12.10
C CYS A 21 24.49 19.43 -11.81
N LEU A 22 24.16 19.97 -10.63
CA LEU A 22 24.63 21.28 -10.19
C LEU A 22 26.15 21.32 -10.12
N SER A 23 26.79 20.26 -9.60
CA SER A 23 28.25 20.20 -9.48
C SER A 23 28.97 20.01 -10.82
N VAL A 24 28.47 19.15 -11.70
CA VAL A 24 29.18 18.72 -12.93
C VAL A 24 28.83 19.59 -14.12
N ILE A 25 27.57 20.01 -14.25
CA ILE A 25 27.07 20.74 -15.42
C ILE A 25 27.13 22.25 -15.19
N ASP A 26 26.63 22.71 -14.03
CA ASP A 26 26.54 24.14 -13.73
C ASP A 26 27.73 24.67 -12.91
N ASN A 27 28.66 23.80 -12.52
CA ASN A 27 29.84 24.11 -11.70
C ASN A 27 29.49 24.79 -10.35
N LEU A 28 28.33 24.41 -9.78
CA LEU A 28 27.77 24.89 -8.52
C LEU A 28 27.88 23.80 -7.45
N HIS A 29 28.88 23.88 -6.58
CA HIS A 29 29.05 22.94 -5.48
C HIS A 29 28.09 23.23 -4.33
N ILE A 30 27.19 22.29 -4.05
CA ILE A 30 26.26 22.35 -2.91
C ILE A 30 26.18 20.97 -2.24
N SER A 31 26.21 20.93 -0.90
CA SER A 31 25.97 19.69 -0.18
C SER A 31 24.50 19.29 -0.26
N VAL A 32 24.20 17.99 -0.26
CA VAL A 32 22.82 17.47 -0.28
C VAL A 32 21.99 18.05 0.88
N ARG A 33 22.61 18.30 2.04
CA ARG A 33 21.96 18.95 3.20
C ARG A 33 21.55 20.39 2.90
N HIS A 34 22.42 21.17 2.26
CA HIS A 34 22.11 22.54 1.87
C HIS A 34 21.06 22.55 0.73
N LEU A 35 21.17 21.64 -0.23
CA LEU A 35 20.15 21.46 -1.28
C LEU A 35 18.77 21.14 -0.69
N ARG A 36 18.69 20.25 0.31
CA ARG A 36 17.42 19.98 1.04
C ARG A 36 16.84 21.24 1.67
N ARG A 37 17.66 22.03 2.35
CA ARG A 37 17.21 23.27 2.99
C ARG A 37 16.72 24.30 1.96
N ARG A 38 17.38 24.39 0.81
CA ARG A 38 16.97 25.23 -0.34
C ARG A 38 15.67 24.75 -0.97
N LEU A 39 15.54 23.45 -1.26
CA LEU A 39 14.31 22.85 -1.76
C LEU A 39 13.14 23.11 -0.81
N SER A 40 13.34 22.99 0.51
CA SER A 40 12.33 23.35 1.51
C SER A 40 11.98 24.84 1.48
N GLY A 41 12.97 25.74 1.40
CA GLY A 41 12.74 27.18 1.30
C GLY A 41 12.01 27.59 0.01
N LEU A 42 12.23 26.87 -1.09
CA LEU A 42 11.55 27.06 -2.38
C LEU A 42 10.21 26.32 -2.47
N GLN A 43 9.80 25.62 -1.40
CA GLN A 43 8.60 24.77 -1.34
C GLN A 43 8.54 23.65 -2.39
N LEU A 44 9.70 23.21 -2.87
CA LEU A 44 9.84 22.15 -3.88
C LEU A 44 9.93 20.79 -3.17
N TYR A 45 8.76 20.22 -2.86
CA TYR A 45 8.64 18.91 -2.22
C TYR A 45 8.10 17.87 -3.19
N ARG A 46 8.84 16.77 -3.40
CA ARG A 46 8.37 15.69 -4.30
C ARG A 46 7.07 15.03 -3.86
N ARG A 47 6.73 15.12 -2.57
CA ARG A 47 5.63 14.37 -1.95
C ARG A 47 4.39 15.21 -1.62
N ARG A 48 4.20 16.42 -2.17
CA ARG A 48 3.15 17.32 -1.66
C ARG A 48 2.13 17.89 -2.64
N GLN A 49 2.12 17.46 -3.90
CA GLN A 49 1.07 17.88 -4.83
C GLN A 49 0.42 16.67 -5.48
N TYR A 50 0.01 15.69 -4.68
CA TYR A 50 -0.87 14.67 -5.23
C TYR A 50 -2.21 15.31 -5.56
N SER A 51 -2.74 14.91 -6.72
CA SER A 51 -4.09 15.28 -7.08
C SER A 51 -5.06 14.68 -6.07
N ASP A 52 -6.17 15.37 -5.89
CA ASP A 52 -7.26 14.93 -5.04
C ASP A 52 -7.63 13.46 -5.34
N PRO A 53 -7.69 12.58 -4.32
CA PRO A 53 -7.95 11.15 -4.52
C PRO A 53 -9.25 10.88 -5.27
N GLU A 54 -10.30 11.66 -5.01
CA GLU A 54 -11.60 11.51 -5.68
C GLU A 54 -11.45 11.79 -7.18
N ARG A 55 -10.81 12.91 -7.54
CA ARG A 55 -10.51 13.24 -8.95
C ARG A 55 -9.70 12.14 -9.65
N VAL A 56 -8.70 11.57 -8.97
CA VAL A 56 -7.86 10.50 -9.52
C VAL A 56 -8.66 9.22 -9.75
N VAL A 57 -9.41 8.77 -8.74
CA VAL A 57 -10.22 7.54 -8.80
C VAL A 57 -11.27 7.67 -9.90
N ASN A 58 -11.97 8.80 -9.98
CA ASN A 58 -12.96 9.06 -11.03
C ASN A 58 -12.35 9.02 -12.43
N PHE A 59 -11.17 9.62 -12.61
CA PHE A 59 -10.47 9.56 -13.88
C PHE A 59 -10.13 8.11 -14.25
N ILE A 60 -9.49 7.36 -13.35
CA ILE A 60 -9.11 5.96 -13.60
C ILE A 60 -10.35 5.11 -13.88
N ALA A 61 -11.43 5.24 -13.11
CA ALA A 61 -12.69 4.53 -13.34
C ALA A 61 -13.26 4.82 -14.74
N SER A 62 -13.34 6.09 -15.14
CA SER A 62 -13.80 6.48 -16.48
C SER A 62 -12.95 5.89 -17.62
N GLN A 63 -11.64 5.73 -17.38
CA GLN A 63 -10.75 5.12 -18.37
C GLN A 63 -10.96 3.60 -18.46
N LEU A 64 -11.33 2.95 -17.37
CA LEU A 64 -11.58 1.51 -17.31
C LEU A 64 -12.91 1.10 -17.97
N GLU A 65 -13.88 2.01 -18.07
CA GLU A 65 -15.13 1.79 -18.81
C GLU A 65 -14.93 1.74 -20.35
N GLY A 66 -13.82 2.30 -20.86
CA GLY A 66 -13.52 2.37 -22.28
C GLY A 66 -12.29 1.56 -22.72
N GLN A 67 -11.53 2.11 -23.66
CA GLN A 67 -10.30 1.49 -24.19
C GLN A 67 -9.21 1.29 -23.12
N GLY A 68 -9.33 1.94 -21.95
CA GLY A 68 -8.36 1.82 -20.88
C GLY A 68 -8.48 0.58 -20.00
N ARG A 69 -9.50 -0.27 -20.22
CA ARG A 69 -9.67 -1.55 -19.52
C ARG A 69 -8.46 -2.48 -19.63
N LEU A 70 -7.72 -2.40 -20.74
CA LEU A 70 -6.54 -3.20 -21.03
C LEU A 70 -5.22 -2.53 -20.63
N HIS A 71 -5.24 -1.27 -20.17
CA HIS A 71 -4.02 -0.59 -19.78
C HIS A 71 -3.46 -1.17 -18.48
N GLY A 72 -2.19 -1.57 -18.50
CA GLY A 72 -1.45 -1.77 -17.26
C GLY A 72 -1.28 -0.46 -16.49
N TYR A 73 -1.04 -0.57 -15.18
CA TYR A 73 -0.91 0.59 -14.29
C TYR A 73 0.16 1.62 -14.72
N ARG A 74 1.19 1.21 -15.48
CA ARG A 74 2.21 2.11 -16.03
C ARG A 74 1.64 3.04 -17.10
N MET A 75 0.85 2.49 -18.01
CA MET A 75 0.19 3.27 -19.07
C MET A 75 -0.96 4.11 -18.48
N MET A 76 -1.67 3.58 -17.50
CA MET A 76 -2.67 4.35 -16.74
C MET A 76 -2.01 5.53 -16.00
N HIS A 77 -0.82 5.34 -15.41
CA HIS A 77 -0.05 6.41 -14.78
C HIS A 77 0.36 7.51 -15.76
N GLU A 78 0.87 7.13 -16.93
CA GLU A 78 1.22 8.09 -17.98
C GLU A 78 -0.01 8.88 -18.43
N ARG A 79 -1.14 8.22 -18.62
CA ARG A 79 -2.40 8.87 -18.99
C ARG A 79 -2.92 9.81 -17.90
N CYS A 80 -2.78 9.45 -16.63
CA CYS A 80 -3.03 10.36 -15.51
C CYS A 80 -2.15 11.61 -15.59
N CYS A 81 -0.85 11.45 -15.80
CA CYS A 81 0.08 12.58 -15.92
C CYS A 81 -0.24 13.49 -17.12
N LEU A 82 -0.67 12.93 -18.25
CA LEU A 82 -1.13 13.70 -19.42
C LEU A 82 -2.39 14.52 -19.15
N ASN A 83 -3.17 14.17 -18.12
CA ASN A 83 -4.39 14.88 -17.71
C ASN A 83 -4.17 15.72 -16.43
N ASP A 84 -2.93 16.15 -16.20
CA ASP A 84 -2.51 16.97 -15.05
C ASP A 84 -2.77 16.31 -13.68
N LEU A 85 -2.85 14.98 -13.65
CA LEU A 85 -2.95 14.21 -12.40
C LEU A 85 -1.56 13.82 -11.90
N ARG A 86 -1.28 14.18 -10.65
CA ARG A 86 0.01 13.92 -9.98
C ARG A 86 -0.18 12.82 -8.96
N LEU A 87 0.44 11.68 -9.21
CA LEU A 87 0.45 10.53 -8.32
C LEU A 87 1.59 9.58 -8.68
N THR A 88 1.87 8.63 -7.79
CA THR A 88 2.88 7.60 -8.05
C THR A 88 2.29 6.43 -8.85
N ARG A 89 3.16 5.70 -9.56
CA ARG A 89 2.77 4.45 -10.25
C ARG A 89 2.19 3.41 -9.30
N ALA A 90 2.68 3.35 -8.07
CA ALA A 90 2.17 2.46 -7.03
C ALA A 90 0.71 2.80 -6.67
N MET A 91 0.40 4.08 -6.47
CA MET A 91 -0.98 4.53 -6.21
C MET A 91 -1.92 4.18 -7.38
N VAL A 92 -1.48 4.36 -8.63
CA VAL A 92 -2.28 3.96 -9.79
C VAL A 92 -2.55 2.46 -9.78
N ARG A 93 -1.53 1.65 -9.51
CA ARG A 93 -1.66 0.19 -9.41
C ARG A 93 -2.66 -0.20 -8.34
N GLU A 94 -2.53 0.37 -7.14
CA GLU A 94 -3.42 0.08 -6.01
C GLU A 94 -4.87 0.49 -6.31
N ILE A 95 -5.10 1.71 -6.80
CA ILE A 95 -6.44 2.19 -7.16
C ILE A 95 -7.06 1.32 -8.26
N GLN A 96 -6.28 1.00 -9.30
CA GLN A 96 -6.77 0.20 -10.41
C GLN A 96 -7.12 -1.24 -9.96
N ILE A 97 -6.31 -1.85 -9.10
CA ILE A 97 -6.61 -3.16 -8.50
C ILE A 97 -7.89 -3.09 -7.65
N GLN A 98 -8.03 -2.06 -6.81
CA GLN A 98 -9.22 -1.89 -5.96
C GLN A 98 -10.51 -1.73 -6.77
N ILE A 99 -10.51 -0.90 -7.81
CA ILE A 99 -11.68 -0.72 -8.68
C ILE A 99 -12.05 -2.04 -9.33
N ARG A 100 -11.07 -2.75 -9.88
CA ARG A 100 -11.28 -4.04 -10.55
C ARG A 100 -11.78 -5.12 -9.61
N LEU A 101 -11.28 -5.17 -8.38
CA LEU A 101 -11.79 -6.05 -7.33
C LEU A 101 -13.24 -5.72 -6.97
N GLN A 102 -13.60 -4.44 -6.83
CA GLN A 102 -14.97 -4.03 -6.55
C GLN A 102 -15.93 -4.39 -7.68
N GLU A 103 -15.55 -4.16 -8.94
CA GLU A 103 -16.32 -4.58 -10.12
C GLU A 103 -16.48 -6.11 -10.13
N PHE A 104 -15.37 -6.82 -9.97
CA PHE A 104 -15.34 -8.28 -10.00
C PHE A 104 -16.21 -8.88 -8.89
N LEU A 105 -16.21 -8.34 -7.66
CA LEU A 105 -17.02 -8.86 -6.56
C LEU A 105 -18.52 -8.49 -6.64
N ARG A 106 -18.90 -7.56 -7.54
CA ARG A 106 -20.28 -7.08 -7.73
C ARG A 106 -20.92 -7.54 -9.02
N GLU A 107 -20.15 -8.18 -9.90
CA GLU A 107 -20.62 -8.78 -11.14
C GLU A 107 -21.44 -10.04 -10.84
N ASP A 108 -22.68 -10.08 -11.34
CA ASP A 108 -23.52 -11.27 -11.24
C ASP A 108 -23.19 -12.32 -12.32
N SER A 109 -23.90 -13.45 -12.29
CA SER A 109 -23.72 -14.53 -13.27
C SER A 109 -24.06 -14.15 -14.72
N THR A 110 -24.70 -12.99 -14.95
CA THR A 110 -25.02 -12.46 -16.28
C THR A 110 -23.96 -11.49 -16.80
N GLY A 111 -22.94 -11.19 -16.00
CA GLY A 111 -21.91 -10.20 -16.30
C GLY A 111 -22.32 -8.76 -15.95
N THR A 112 -23.40 -8.58 -15.20
CA THR A 112 -23.89 -7.25 -14.81
C THR A 112 -23.27 -6.83 -13.48
N VAL A 113 -22.59 -5.68 -13.45
CA VAL A 113 -22.03 -5.09 -12.21
C VAL A 113 -23.10 -4.31 -11.48
N HIS A 114 -23.42 -4.72 -10.24
CA HIS A 114 -24.48 -4.10 -9.44
C HIS A 114 -23.99 -2.91 -8.59
N GLY A 115 -24.57 -1.74 -8.89
CA GLY A 115 -24.33 -0.49 -8.16
C GLY A 115 -22.96 0.14 -8.46
N PRO A 116 -22.76 1.40 -8.04
CA PRO A 116 -21.49 2.08 -8.26
C PRO A 116 -20.40 1.50 -7.35
N CYS A 117 -19.17 1.36 -7.89
CA CYS A 117 -17.99 0.99 -7.11
C CYS A 117 -17.53 2.13 -6.17
N VAL A 118 -17.93 3.37 -6.46
CA VAL A 118 -17.62 4.58 -5.70
C VAL A 118 -18.87 5.44 -5.55
N PHE A 119 -19.21 5.82 -4.33
CA PHE A 119 -20.31 6.76 -4.07
C PHE A 119 -19.79 8.19 -4.18
N GLN A 120 -20.37 8.97 -5.09
CA GLN A 120 -20.05 10.39 -5.27
C GLN A 120 -20.90 11.25 -4.34
N GLY A 121 -20.27 12.20 -3.64
CA GLY A 121 -20.96 13.11 -2.74
C GLY A 121 -20.03 14.16 -2.16
N THR A 122 -20.59 15.23 -1.60
CA THR A 122 -19.78 16.22 -0.89
C THR A 122 -19.15 15.58 0.34
N SER A 123 -17.97 16.05 0.78
CA SER A 123 -17.39 15.61 2.05
C SER A 123 -18.34 15.80 3.25
N GLN A 124 -19.27 16.76 3.14
CA GLN A 124 -20.34 16.98 4.11
C GLN A 124 -21.43 15.91 4.14
N ALA A 125 -21.52 15.05 3.12
CA ALA A 125 -22.34 13.85 3.16
C ALA A 125 -21.65 12.70 3.92
N ASN A 126 -20.31 12.74 4.05
CA ASN A 126 -19.50 11.69 4.68
C ASN A 126 -19.33 11.84 6.20
N GLN A 127 -20.12 12.70 6.85
CA GLN A 127 -19.87 13.15 8.24
C GLN A 127 -19.80 12.02 9.27
N ARG A 128 -20.56 10.94 9.09
CA ARG A 128 -20.53 9.80 10.02
C ARG A 128 -19.20 9.05 9.94
N LEU A 129 -18.72 8.79 8.72
CA LEU A 129 -17.43 8.13 8.51
C LEU A 129 -16.28 9.05 8.94
N GLU A 130 -16.30 10.33 8.57
CA GLU A 130 -15.28 11.30 8.98
C GLU A 130 -15.25 11.50 10.50
N SER A 131 -16.42 11.55 11.16
CA SER A 131 -16.52 11.63 12.61
C SER A 131 -15.89 10.40 13.28
N TRP A 132 -16.19 9.21 12.76
CA TRP A 132 -15.59 7.96 13.25
C TRP A 132 -14.08 7.93 13.04
N TRP A 133 -13.59 8.26 11.84
CA TRP A 133 -12.15 8.38 11.55
C TRP A 133 -11.47 9.40 12.46
N GLY A 134 -12.14 10.51 12.77
CA GLY A 134 -11.66 11.49 13.73
C GLY A 134 -11.55 10.93 15.16
N ILE A 135 -12.50 10.11 15.60
CA ILE A 135 -12.43 9.44 16.91
C ILE A 135 -11.28 8.42 16.93
N TYR A 136 -11.23 7.53 15.94
CA TYR A 136 -10.20 6.50 15.83
C TYR A 136 -8.80 7.10 15.78
N ARG A 137 -8.61 8.16 14.99
CA ARG A 137 -7.35 8.89 14.91
C ARG A 137 -6.90 9.40 16.28
N ARG A 138 -7.78 10.11 17.00
CA ARG A 138 -7.47 10.67 18.33
C ARG A 138 -7.20 9.61 19.40
N GLN A 139 -7.82 8.44 19.30
CA GLN A 139 -7.75 7.42 20.34
C GLN A 139 -6.64 6.39 20.11
N ASN A 140 -6.26 6.12 18.86
CA ASN A 140 -5.35 5.03 18.53
C ASN A 140 -4.26 5.46 17.53
N THR A 141 -4.63 6.03 16.38
CA THR A 141 -3.70 6.14 15.24
C THR A 141 -2.71 7.30 15.35
N ASP A 142 -3.06 8.40 16.02
CA ASP A 142 -2.21 9.60 16.10
C ASP A 142 -0.84 9.29 16.71
N TYR A 143 -0.82 8.45 17.76
CA TYR A 143 0.41 8.00 18.40
C TYR A 143 1.37 7.34 17.38
N TRP A 144 0.88 6.34 16.65
CA TRP A 144 1.67 5.61 15.65
C TRP A 144 2.11 6.52 14.51
N MET A 145 1.21 7.37 14.02
CA MET A 145 1.52 8.32 12.96
C MET A 145 2.64 9.27 13.36
N ASP A 146 2.60 9.83 14.56
CA ASP A 146 3.60 10.78 15.02
C ASP A 146 4.93 10.10 15.32
N MET A 147 4.91 8.90 15.90
CA MET A 147 6.12 8.09 16.11
C MET A 147 6.81 7.73 14.78
N PHE A 148 6.08 7.27 13.77
CA PHE A 148 6.67 6.95 12.46
C PHE A 148 7.14 8.19 11.70
N LYS A 149 6.44 9.33 11.82
CA LYS A 149 6.93 10.62 11.28
C LYS A 149 8.22 11.03 11.98
N GLU A 150 8.34 10.83 13.28
CA GLU A 150 9.55 11.13 14.04
C GLU A 150 10.72 10.32 13.51
N LEU A 151 10.57 9.00 13.34
CA LEU A 151 11.60 8.12 12.74
C LEU A 151 12.05 8.61 11.36
N GLN A 152 11.11 9.06 10.52
CA GLN A 152 11.46 9.65 9.23
C GLN A 152 12.22 10.98 9.39
N SER A 153 11.84 11.82 10.35
CA SER A 153 12.45 13.13 10.58
C SER A 153 13.88 13.04 11.13
N THR A 154 14.18 12.01 11.94
CA THR A 154 15.50 11.77 12.52
C THR A 154 16.45 11.06 11.56
N GLY A 155 15.92 10.49 10.47
CA GLY A 155 16.69 9.69 9.51
C GLY A 155 16.76 8.20 9.87
N ASP A 156 16.01 7.77 10.89
CA ASP A 156 15.88 6.38 11.33
C ASP A 156 14.90 5.57 10.45
N PHE A 157 14.34 6.19 9.41
CA PHE A 157 13.51 5.53 8.41
C PHE A 157 13.71 6.14 7.02
N THR A 158 14.18 5.33 6.07
CA THR A 158 14.45 5.69 4.67
C THR A 158 13.26 5.42 3.76
N GLY A 159 12.41 4.44 4.14
CA GLY A 159 11.27 3.99 3.35
C GLY A 159 11.61 3.01 2.21
N ASP A 160 12.82 2.44 2.23
CA ASP A 160 13.17 1.28 1.42
C ASP A 160 12.44 0.00 1.89
N ALA A 161 12.60 -1.10 1.16
CA ALA A 161 11.94 -2.37 1.49
C ALA A 161 12.37 -2.90 2.87
N THR A 162 13.65 -2.77 3.21
CA THR A 162 14.20 -3.21 4.50
C THR A 162 13.60 -2.44 5.66
N ASP A 163 13.60 -1.10 5.63
CA ASP A 163 13.01 -0.32 6.72
C ASP A 163 11.50 -0.56 6.82
N LYS A 164 10.78 -0.73 5.69
CA LYS A 164 9.34 -1.10 5.73
C LYS A 164 9.11 -2.45 6.39
N GLY A 165 9.91 -3.46 6.04
CA GLY A 165 9.83 -4.78 6.62
C GLY A 165 10.22 -4.81 8.10
N LEU A 166 11.19 -4.00 8.52
CA LEU A 166 11.55 -3.81 9.93
C LEU A 166 10.42 -3.14 10.73
N ILE A 167 9.74 -2.14 10.14
CA ILE A 167 8.55 -1.55 10.76
C ILE A 167 7.46 -2.62 10.92
N GLN A 168 7.21 -3.42 9.90
CA GLN A 168 6.24 -4.51 9.99
C GLN A 168 6.63 -5.52 11.08
N PHE A 169 7.89 -5.96 11.09
CA PHE A 169 8.41 -6.91 12.07
C PHE A 169 8.24 -6.42 13.52
N CYS A 170 8.63 -5.18 13.81
CA CYS A 170 8.61 -4.68 15.18
C CYS A 170 7.22 -4.25 15.68
N PHE A 171 6.35 -3.75 14.79
CA PHE A 171 5.15 -3.03 15.22
C PHE A 171 3.83 -3.66 14.74
N LEU A 172 3.82 -4.51 13.71
CA LEU A 172 2.57 -4.96 13.10
C LEU A 172 1.71 -5.78 14.06
N SER A 173 2.30 -6.65 14.89
CA SER A 173 1.58 -7.44 15.89
C SER A 173 0.88 -6.55 16.92
N ILE A 174 1.58 -5.55 17.46
CA ILE A 174 1.04 -4.61 18.44
C ILE A 174 -0.08 -3.78 17.83
N ILE A 175 0.14 -3.23 16.62
CA ILE A 175 -0.88 -2.46 15.90
C ILE A 175 -2.10 -3.34 15.62
N GLN A 176 -1.90 -4.62 15.27
CA GLN A 176 -2.99 -5.56 15.05
C GLN A 176 -3.80 -5.83 16.31
N GLU A 177 -3.16 -6.06 17.47
CA GLU A 177 -3.87 -6.24 18.74
C GLU A 177 -4.68 -5.00 19.16
N GLU A 178 -4.12 -3.81 18.93
CA GLU A 178 -4.85 -2.56 19.15
C GLU A 178 -6.06 -2.42 18.21
N LEU A 179 -5.89 -2.77 16.93
CA LEU A 179 -6.98 -2.79 15.95
C LEU A 179 -8.08 -3.78 16.34
N ASP A 180 -7.71 -4.98 16.77
CA ASP A 180 -8.65 -6.01 17.21
C ASP A 180 -9.42 -5.55 18.46
N THR A 181 -8.74 -4.85 19.38
CA THR A 181 -9.38 -4.21 20.54
C THR A 181 -10.39 -3.14 20.12
N VAL A 182 -10.03 -2.28 19.16
CA VAL A 182 -10.92 -1.25 18.61
C VAL A 182 -12.15 -1.89 17.96
N VAL A 183 -11.95 -2.91 17.12
CA VAL A 183 -13.04 -3.66 16.47
C VAL A 183 -13.97 -4.26 17.52
N ASN A 184 -13.42 -4.90 18.56
CA ASN A 184 -14.22 -5.49 19.63
C ASN A 184 -15.03 -4.42 20.39
N MET A 185 -14.41 -3.30 20.77
CA MET A 185 -15.07 -2.20 21.46
C MET A 185 -16.20 -1.60 20.61
N TRP A 186 -15.92 -1.30 19.34
CA TRP A 186 -16.89 -0.69 18.43
C TRP A 186 -18.00 -1.65 18.02
N ASN A 187 -17.75 -2.94 17.87
CA ASN A 187 -18.82 -3.88 17.56
C ASN A 187 -19.75 -4.14 18.75
N ASN A 188 -19.22 -4.04 19.98
CA ASN A 188 -19.99 -4.33 21.20
C ASN A 188 -20.59 -3.11 21.91
N HIS A 189 -20.18 -1.89 21.56
CA HIS A 189 -20.77 -0.69 22.15
C HIS A 189 -22.27 -0.60 21.83
N ARG A 190 -23.03 0.05 22.72
CA ARG A 190 -24.46 0.25 22.52
C ARG A 190 -24.72 1.66 22.01
N ILE A 191 -25.22 1.75 20.77
CA ILE A 191 -25.77 2.98 20.20
C ILE A 191 -27.09 3.28 20.92
N ARG A 192 -27.15 4.46 21.56
CA ARG A 192 -28.34 4.91 22.27
C ARG A 192 -29.40 5.40 21.29
N ARG A 193 -30.68 5.24 21.66
CA ARG A 193 -31.79 5.88 20.95
C ARG A 193 -31.67 7.40 21.09
N SER A 194 -31.79 8.11 19.97
CA SER A 194 -31.96 9.55 19.96
C SER A 194 -33.45 9.87 19.78
N ASN A 195 -33.98 10.83 20.54
CA ASN A 195 -35.38 11.21 20.40
C ASN A 195 -35.60 11.98 19.08
N GLY A 196 -36.64 11.60 18.33
CA GLY A 196 -37.05 12.31 17.11
C GLY A 196 -36.33 11.90 15.82
N CYS A 197 -35.57 10.80 15.82
CA CYS A 197 -34.93 10.28 14.62
C CYS A 197 -35.10 8.76 14.53
N ASP A 198 -35.56 8.25 13.38
CA ASP A 198 -35.62 6.81 13.04
C ASP A 198 -34.22 6.21 12.79
N LEU A 199 -33.24 6.62 13.61
CA LEU A 199 -31.90 6.08 13.55
C LEU A 199 -31.86 4.73 14.28
N GLN A 200 -31.25 3.76 13.60
CA GLN A 200 -31.03 2.44 14.16
C GLN A 200 -30.19 2.52 15.44
N HIS A 201 -30.72 1.97 16.52
CA HIS A 201 -30.10 1.86 17.85
C HIS A 201 -29.86 0.40 18.17
N GLY A 202 -28.86 0.10 19.02
CA GLY A 202 -28.53 -1.28 19.34
C GLY A 202 -27.04 -1.50 19.47
N LYS A 203 -26.63 -2.77 19.49
CA LYS A 203 -25.23 -3.15 19.38
C LYS A 203 -24.90 -3.45 17.92
N PRO A 204 -23.90 -2.80 17.30
CA PRO A 204 -23.54 -3.05 15.90
C PRO A 204 -23.35 -4.52 15.56
N PHE A 205 -22.70 -5.29 16.44
CA PHE A 205 -22.53 -6.73 16.29
C PHE A 205 -23.87 -7.46 16.11
N LEU A 206 -24.89 -7.14 16.92
CA LEU A 206 -26.21 -7.76 16.82
C LEU A 206 -27.00 -7.23 15.63
N MET A 207 -26.85 -5.95 15.31
CA MET A 207 -27.52 -5.33 14.15
C MET A 207 -27.03 -5.95 12.83
N TYR A 208 -25.76 -6.30 12.76
CA TYR A 208 -25.16 -6.96 11.60
C TYR A 208 -25.53 -8.44 11.52
N ASN A 209 -25.37 -9.21 12.61
CA ASN A 209 -25.55 -10.67 12.58
C ASN A 209 -27.00 -11.14 12.77
N LEU A 210 -27.86 -10.32 13.37
CA LEU A 210 -29.25 -10.65 13.70
C LEU A 210 -30.19 -9.45 13.41
N PRO A 211 -30.28 -9.01 12.15
CA PRO A 211 -31.09 -7.85 11.77
C PRO A 211 -32.58 -7.99 12.13
N GLU A 212 -33.10 -9.23 12.21
CA GLU A 212 -34.50 -9.52 12.53
C GLU A 212 -34.88 -9.02 13.94
N LEU A 213 -33.93 -8.98 14.88
CA LEU A 213 -34.14 -8.42 16.22
C LEU A 213 -34.48 -6.93 16.20
N TYR A 214 -34.13 -6.24 15.11
CA TYR A 214 -34.37 -4.82 14.90
C TYR A 214 -35.44 -4.56 13.83
N GLN A 215 -36.24 -5.58 13.48
CA GLN A 215 -37.27 -5.50 12.44
C GLN A 215 -36.71 -5.05 11.08
N THR A 216 -35.46 -5.38 10.83
CA THR A 216 -34.77 -5.11 9.56
C THR A 216 -34.31 -6.43 8.94
N LYS A 217 -33.70 -6.34 7.77
CA LYS A 217 -33.18 -7.48 7.01
C LYS A 217 -31.70 -7.31 6.72
N ASP A 218 -31.08 -8.38 6.23
CA ASP A 218 -29.74 -8.30 5.67
C ASP A 218 -29.74 -7.47 4.36
N PHE A 219 -28.75 -6.59 4.23
CA PHE A 219 -28.51 -5.74 3.07
C PHE A 219 -27.17 -6.03 2.39
N LEU A 220 -26.44 -7.06 2.82
CA LEU A 220 -25.20 -7.49 2.18
C LEU A 220 -25.47 -7.98 0.76
N ASN A 221 -24.53 -7.69 -0.14
CA ASN A 221 -24.53 -8.28 -1.48
C ASN A 221 -23.77 -9.61 -1.41
N PRO A 222 -24.41 -10.76 -1.69
CA PRO A 222 -23.73 -12.04 -1.66
C PRO A 222 -22.64 -12.08 -2.73
N VAL A 223 -21.48 -12.58 -2.36
CA VAL A 223 -20.35 -12.79 -3.27
C VAL A 223 -20.32 -14.27 -3.64
N ASP A 224 -20.17 -14.55 -4.93
CA ASP A 224 -20.00 -15.90 -5.45
C ASP A 224 -18.68 -16.53 -4.95
N ALA A 225 -18.76 -17.76 -4.44
CA ALA A 225 -17.63 -18.48 -3.86
C ALA A 225 -16.56 -18.79 -4.93
N GLU A 226 -16.96 -19.12 -6.15
CA GLU A 226 -16.02 -19.39 -7.26
C GLU A 226 -15.16 -18.15 -7.58
N ARG A 227 -15.76 -16.96 -7.44
CA ARG A 227 -15.05 -15.69 -7.64
C ARG A 227 -14.05 -15.42 -6.52
N LEU A 228 -14.40 -15.74 -5.28
CA LEU A 228 -13.44 -15.67 -4.16
C LEU A 228 -12.26 -16.60 -4.39
N ASP A 229 -12.50 -17.82 -4.89
CA ASP A 229 -11.42 -18.76 -5.21
C ASP A 229 -10.46 -18.19 -6.24
N VAL A 230 -10.94 -17.55 -7.31
CA VAL A 230 -10.07 -16.89 -8.29
C VAL A 230 -9.14 -15.87 -7.61
N ILE A 231 -9.65 -15.03 -6.71
CA ILE A 231 -8.84 -14.03 -5.99
C ILE A 231 -7.78 -14.69 -5.12
N VAL A 232 -8.14 -15.78 -4.43
CA VAL A 232 -7.22 -16.54 -3.56
C VAL A 232 -6.11 -17.19 -4.39
N HIS A 233 -6.46 -17.87 -5.49
CA HIS A 233 -5.50 -18.59 -6.34
C HIS A 233 -4.56 -17.65 -7.10
N GLU A 234 -5.06 -16.51 -7.58
CA GLU A 234 -4.28 -15.51 -8.32
C GLU A 234 -3.38 -14.66 -7.41
N ASN A 235 -3.43 -14.87 -6.08
CA ASN A 235 -2.67 -14.13 -5.08
C ASN A 235 -2.72 -12.60 -5.27
N VAL A 236 -3.88 -12.09 -5.70
CA VAL A 236 -4.09 -10.66 -6.00
C VAL A 236 -4.04 -9.83 -4.73
N CYS A 237 -4.43 -10.44 -3.61
CA CYS A 237 -4.49 -9.83 -2.29
C CYS A 237 -3.36 -10.36 -1.41
N LEU A 238 -2.81 -9.49 -0.57
CA LEU A 238 -1.93 -9.91 0.52
C LEU A 238 -2.81 -10.43 1.66
N TRP A 239 -2.65 -11.71 2.00
CA TRP A 239 -3.36 -12.32 3.12
C TRP A 239 -2.56 -12.13 4.42
N LYS A 240 -3.29 -11.98 5.53
CA LYS A 240 -2.67 -11.96 6.86
C LYS A 240 -1.96 -13.29 7.07
N SER A 241 -0.65 -13.25 7.28
CA SER A 241 0.17 -14.40 7.61
C SER A 241 0.70 -14.27 9.03
N GLU A 242 1.21 -15.37 9.60
CA GLU A 242 1.90 -15.35 10.89
C GLU A 242 3.21 -14.54 10.82
N ILE A 243 3.76 -14.38 9.62
CA ILE A 243 4.98 -13.65 9.35
C ILE A 243 4.62 -12.22 8.95
N PRO A 244 5.08 -11.20 9.70
CA PRO A 244 4.65 -9.81 9.52
C PRO A 244 5.28 -9.14 8.30
N CYS A 245 6.40 -9.64 7.81
CA CYS A 245 7.19 -9.06 6.73
C CYS A 245 7.66 -10.14 5.74
N ASP A 246 8.59 -9.79 4.86
CA ASP A 246 9.25 -10.74 3.96
C ASP A 246 9.94 -11.87 4.74
N HIS A 247 9.88 -13.11 4.23
CA HIS A 247 10.39 -14.30 4.91
C HIS A 247 11.89 -14.23 5.22
N ASP A 248 12.70 -13.85 4.23
CA ASP A 248 14.16 -13.78 4.40
C ASP A 248 14.52 -12.70 5.41
N LEU A 249 13.81 -11.57 5.37
CA LEU A 249 13.99 -10.51 6.35
C LEU A 249 13.53 -10.92 7.75
N TYR A 250 12.45 -11.67 7.88
CA TYR A 250 11.96 -12.19 9.16
C TYR A 250 13.00 -13.09 9.80
N ASP A 251 13.50 -14.09 9.07
CA ASP A 251 14.51 -15.03 9.55
C ASP A 251 15.78 -14.29 9.97
N LEU A 252 16.22 -13.32 9.17
CA LEU A 252 17.36 -12.47 9.52
C LEU A 252 17.12 -11.67 10.81
N CYS A 253 15.92 -11.13 11.02
CA CYS A 253 15.60 -10.41 12.24
C CYS A 253 15.59 -11.33 13.47
N VAL A 254 15.04 -12.54 13.34
CA VAL A 254 15.03 -13.55 14.42
C VAL A 254 16.47 -13.93 14.80
N LEU A 255 17.32 -14.22 13.83
CA LEU A 255 18.74 -14.54 14.08
C LEU A 255 19.46 -13.39 14.78
N VAL A 256 19.30 -12.15 14.29
CA VAL A 256 19.90 -10.97 14.93
C VAL A 256 19.40 -10.80 16.37
N MET A 257 18.12 -11.08 16.64
CA MET A 257 17.59 -11.02 17.99
C MET A 257 18.19 -12.08 18.89
N GLU A 258 18.31 -13.32 18.43
CA GLU A 258 18.92 -14.42 19.19
C GLU A 258 20.39 -14.11 19.52
N GLU A 259 21.19 -13.71 18.53
CA GLU A 259 22.61 -13.38 18.71
C GLU A 259 22.83 -12.22 19.70
N ASN A 260 21.91 -11.25 19.73
CA ASN A 260 22.02 -10.05 20.57
C ASN A 260 21.18 -10.15 21.86
N ASN A 261 20.62 -11.32 22.17
CA ASN A 261 19.75 -11.56 23.33
C ASN A 261 18.59 -10.57 23.45
N LEU A 262 18.01 -10.19 22.31
CA LEU A 262 16.85 -9.30 22.22
C LEU A 262 15.57 -10.12 22.25
N GLN A 263 14.49 -9.52 22.77
CA GLN A 263 13.19 -10.18 22.91
C GLN A 263 12.10 -9.43 22.13
N PRO A 264 11.06 -10.14 21.67
CA PRO A 264 9.90 -9.52 21.06
C PRO A 264 9.26 -8.53 22.03
N SER A 265 8.78 -7.41 21.49
CA SER A 265 8.19 -6.35 22.29
C SER A 265 6.68 -6.46 22.30
N ALA A 266 6.06 -6.28 23.48
CA ALA A 266 4.60 -6.25 23.64
C ALA A 266 4.07 -4.81 23.76
N ALA A 267 4.92 -3.85 24.13
CA ALA A 267 4.55 -2.44 24.25
C ALA A 267 5.18 -1.59 23.14
N ALA A 268 4.49 -0.53 22.74
CA ALA A 268 4.95 0.36 21.67
C ALA A 268 6.33 1.00 21.92
N THR A 269 6.63 1.37 23.18
CA THR A 269 7.93 1.96 23.56
C THR A 269 9.06 0.94 23.49
N GLU A 270 8.78 -0.32 23.83
CA GLU A 270 9.72 -1.44 23.73
C GLU A 270 9.97 -1.78 22.27
N ALA A 271 8.91 -1.81 21.45
CA ALA A 271 9.03 -2.06 20.01
C ALA A 271 9.87 -0.99 19.31
N LEU A 272 9.76 0.27 19.73
CA LEU A 272 10.62 1.34 19.24
C LEU A 272 12.09 1.13 19.62
N ARG A 273 12.37 0.65 20.84
CA ARG A 273 13.74 0.29 21.25
C ARG A 273 14.26 -0.89 20.46
N LEU A 274 13.44 -1.93 20.28
CA LEU A 274 13.77 -3.10 19.48
C LEU A 274 14.13 -2.68 18.05
N TYR A 275 13.27 -1.90 17.39
CA TYR A 275 13.52 -1.35 16.05
C TYR A 275 14.86 -0.61 15.98
N LYS A 276 15.13 0.29 16.94
CA LYS A 276 16.38 1.06 16.96
C LYS A 276 17.63 0.18 17.18
N ASN A 277 17.50 -0.95 17.88
CA ASN A 277 18.58 -1.89 18.12
C ASN A 277 18.83 -2.82 16.91
N ILE A 278 17.79 -3.39 16.32
CA ILE A 278 17.94 -4.37 15.23
C ILE A 278 18.27 -3.71 13.89
N ARG A 279 17.75 -2.51 13.64
CA ARG A 279 17.91 -1.83 12.36
C ARG A 279 19.36 -1.69 11.90
N PRO A 280 20.31 -1.15 12.69
CA PRO A 280 21.70 -1.01 12.24
C PRO A 280 22.33 -2.37 11.90
N LEU A 281 22.07 -3.40 12.72
CA LEU A 281 22.61 -4.75 12.56
C LEU A 281 22.10 -5.40 11.27
N VAL A 282 20.78 -5.39 11.06
CA VAL A 282 20.16 -5.93 9.85
C VAL A 282 20.64 -5.18 8.61
N ARG A 283 20.78 -3.85 8.66
CA ARG A 283 21.25 -3.07 7.50
C ARG A 283 22.72 -3.35 7.17
N GLU A 284 23.56 -3.60 8.16
CA GLU A 284 24.96 -4.01 7.95
C GLU A 284 25.05 -5.37 7.25
N LEU A 285 24.24 -6.33 7.69
CA LEU A 285 24.19 -7.67 7.10
C LEU A 285 23.65 -7.64 5.66
N VAL A 286 22.55 -6.93 5.42
CA VAL A 286 21.98 -6.76 4.07
C VAL A 286 22.98 -6.05 3.14
N GLY A 287 23.66 -5.01 3.63
CA GLY A 287 24.70 -4.32 2.85
C GLY A 287 25.87 -5.23 2.47
N SER A 288 26.29 -6.09 3.39
CA SER A 288 27.38 -7.06 3.17
C SER A 288 27.01 -8.13 2.15
N LEU A 289 25.76 -8.63 2.18
CA LEU A 289 25.24 -9.59 1.19
C LEU A 289 25.17 -8.98 -0.22
N CYS A 290 24.77 -7.71 -0.33
CA CYS A 290 24.74 -7.01 -1.62
C CYS A 290 26.14 -6.77 -2.23
N HIS A 291 27.20 -6.72 -1.41
CA HIS A 291 28.58 -6.55 -1.90
C HIS A 291 29.26 -7.87 -2.28
N GLN A 292 28.70 -9.02 -1.90
CA GLN A 292 29.20 -10.35 -2.26
C GLN A 292 28.63 -10.91 -3.58
N SER A 293 27.65 -10.24 -4.21
CA SER A 293 27.15 -10.59 -5.55
C SER A 293 27.74 -9.70 -6.66
N PRO A 294 28.96 -10.03 -7.13
CA PRO A 294 29.29 -9.80 -8.54
C PRO A 294 30.00 -11.01 -9.14
N ALA A 295 29.29 -12.13 -9.33
CA ALA A 295 29.78 -13.24 -10.18
C ALA A 295 28.68 -14.26 -10.48
N LEU A 296 27.70 -13.94 -11.33
CA LEU A 296 26.88 -14.97 -12.01
C LEU A 296 26.37 -14.57 -13.41
N ASP A 297 26.70 -13.38 -13.91
CA ASP A 297 26.52 -13.01 -15.33
C ASP A 297 27.74 -13.39 -16.17
N SER A 298 28.03 -14.69 -16.30
CA SER A 298 28.92 -15.17 -17.36
C SER A 298 28.75 -16.65 -17.74
N MET A 299 27.58 -17.26 -17.57
CA MET A 299 27.28 -18.54 -18.23
C MET A 299 25.81 -18.63 -18.67
N SER A 300 25.49 -17.92 -19.75
CA SER A 300 24.33 -18.26 -20.59
C SER A 300 24.77 -18.17 -22.05
N GLN A 301 25.48 -19.20 -22.52
CA GLN A 301 25.56 -19.50 -23.94
C GLN A 301 24.52 -20.59 -24.24
N ASN A 302 23.53 -20.20 -25.05
CA ASN A 302 22.68 -20.98 -25.95
C ASN A 302 21.89 -22.19 -25.37
N PRO A 303 20.54 -22.13 -25.35
CA PRO A 303 19.74 -23.35 -25.29
C PRO A 303 19.80 -24.11 -26.62
N PRO A 304 19.81 -25.45 -26.63
CA PRO A 304 19.87 -26.24 -27.85
C PRO A 304 18.55 -26.16 -28.63
N ARG A 305 18.66 -26.01 -29.95
CA ARG A 305 17.56 -26.06 -30.91
C ARG A 305 16.94 -27.47 -30.89
N LEU A 306 15.66 -27.56 -30.55
CA LEU A 306 14.83 -28.73 -30.85
C LEU A 306 14.47 -28.67 -32.35
N THR A 307 14.93 -29.67 -33.10
CA THR A 307 14.46 -29.97 -34.46
C THR A 307 13.08 -30.63 -34.40
N PRO A 308 12.16 -30.34 -35.33
CA PRO A 308 10.89 -31.04 -35.43
C PRO A 308 11.09 -32.36 -36.17
N ASP A 309 10.78 -33.48 -35.52
CA ASP A 309 10.69 -34.77 -36.19
C ASP A 309 9.26 -34.97 -36.70
N LEU A 310 9.15 -35.08 -38.03
CA LEU A 310 7.95 -35.44 -38.76
C LEU A 310 7.99 -36.96 -38.95
N SER A 311 7.12 -37.68 -38.25
CA SER A 311 6.65 -38.97 -38.76
C SER A 311 5.17 -39.16 -38.43
N HIS A 312 4.42 -39.43 -39.50
CA HIS A 312 3.05 -39.88 -39.52
C HIS A 312 2.86 -41.14 -38.67
N ASP A 313 1.71 -41.26 -37.98
CA ASP A 313 0.78 -42.34 -38.32
C ASP A 313 -0.63 -42.11 -37.78
N HIS A 314 -1.59 -42.56 -38.61
CA HIS A 314 -3.03 -42.50 -38.47
C HIS A 314 -3.58 -43.38 -37.33
N HIS A 315 -4.65 -42.92 -36.66
CA HIS A 315 -5.91 -43.63 -36.39
C HIS A 315 -6.82 -42.74 -35.51
N HIS A 316 -7.90 -42.15 -36.05
CA HIS A 316 -9.29 -42.64 -36.05
C HIS A 316 -9.99 -42.72 -34.68
N LEU A 317 -11.09 -41.95 -34.57
CA LEU A 317 -12.37 -42.09 -33.83
C LEU A 317 -12.65 -40.88 -32.92
N GLU A 318 -13.51 -39.93 -33.32
CA GLU A 318 -14.98 -39.93 -33.13
C GLU A 318 -15.41 -40.28 -31.69
N PHE A 319 -15.66 -39.27 -30.86
CA PHE A 319 -17.00 -38.73 -30.56
C PHE A 319 -16.89 -37.37 -29.84
#